data_AF-A0A9E4CJU7-F1
#
_entry.id   AF-A0A9E4CJU7-F1
#
_cell.length_a   1.000
_cell.length_b   1.000
_cell.length_c   1.000
_cell.angle_alpha   90.00
_cell.angle_beta   90.00
_cell.angle_gamma   90.00
#
_symmetry.space_group_name_H-M   'P 1'
#
loop_
_entity.id
_entity.type
_entity.pdbx_description
1 polymer ?
#
loop_
_entity_poly.entity_id
_entity_poly.type
_entity_poly.pdbx_seq_one_letter_code
_entity_poly.pdbx_strand_id
1 'polypeptide(L)' 'VRLDEAELLKFRNFGRKSLQEIQEILERKGLYFGMDVDKYLKGDD' A
#
# COMPACT_ATOMS: atom_id res chain seq x y z
N VAL A 1 5.91 4.99 -2.25
CA VAL A 1 5.99 3.55 -2.57
C VAL A 1 5.50 3.38 -3.99
N ARG A 2 6.39 3.08 -4.94
CA ARG A 2 6.04 2.83 -6.35
C ARG A 2 5.84 1.33 -6.60
N LEU A 3 5.01 0.69 -5.79
CA LEU A 3 4.61 -0.70 -6.01
C LEU A 3 3.16 -0.66 -6.48
N ASP A 4 2.95 -0.88 -7.77
CA ASP A 4 1.62 -0.96 -8.37
C ASP A 4 0.91 -2.26 -7.96
N GLU A 5 -0.43 -2.23 -7.91
CA GLU A 5 -1.26 -3.40 -7.56
C GLU A 5 -0.92 -4.63 -8.40
N ALA A 6 -0.57 -4.43 -9.67
CA ALA A 6 -0.14 -5.48 -10.59
C ALA A 6 1.20 -6.13 -10.21
N GLU A 7 2.08 -5.42 -9.50
CA GLU A 7 3.33 -5.99 -8.98
C GLU A 7 3.10 -6.77 -7.70
N LEU A 8 2.19 -6.30 -6.85
CA LEU A 8 1.79 -7.00 -5.63
C LEU A 8 1.15 -8.36 -5.95
N LEU A 9 0.36 -8.45 -7.02
CA LEU A 9 -0.25 -9.71 -7.47
C LEU A 9 0.74 -10.74 -8.05
N LYS A 10 2.01 -10.38 -8.29
CA LYS A 10 3.04 -11.32 -8.75
C LYS A 10 3.66 -12.14 -7.62
N PHE A 11 3.45 -11.74 -6.36
CA PHE A 11 4.01 -12.48 -5.22
C PHE A 11 3.26 -13.79 -5.00
N ARG A 12 4.01 -14.88 -4.83
CA ARG A 12 3.44 -16.20 -4.54
C ARG A 12 2.69 -16.16 -3.20
N ASN A 13 1.42 -16.55 -3.21
CA ASN A 13 0.44 -16.43 -2.11
C ASN A 13 -0.12 -15.03 -1.86
N PHE A 14 0.17 -14.05 -2.72
CA PHE A 14 -0.48 -12.76 -2.68
C PHE A 14 -1.67 -12.76 -3.65
N GLY A 15 -2.83 -12.32 -3.16
CA GLY A 15 -4.05 -12.33 -3.95
C GLY A 15 -5.01 -11.22 -3.56
N ARG A 16 -6.21 -11.25 -4.13
CA ARG A 16 -7.24 -10.21 -3.94
C ARG A 16 -7.56 -9.94 -2.47
N LYS A 17 -7.57 -10.98 -1.63
CA LYS A 17 -7.81 -10.85 -0.18
C LYS A 17 -6.69 -10.04 0.49
N SER A 18 -5.43 -10.39 0.25
CA SER A 18 -4.28 -9.66 0.79
C SER A 18 -4.26 -8.20 0.33
N LEU A 19 -4.64 -7.95 -0.94
CA LEU A 19 -4.74 -6.59 -1.48
C LEU A 19 -5.84 -5.78 -0.78
N GLN A 20 -7.00 -6.38 -0.59
CA GLN A 20 -8.11 -5.75 0.13
C GLN A 20 -7.77 -5.45 1.60
N GLU A 21 -7.10 -6.38 2.28
CA GLU A 21 -6.65 -6.16 3.67
C GLU A 21 -5.67 -4.97 3.76
N ILE A 22 -4.73 -4.84 2.81
CA ILE A 22 -3.83 -3.69 2.78
C ILE A 22 -4.60 -2.40 2.49
N GLN A 23 -5.55 -2.43 1.56
CA GLN A 23 -6.39 -1.27 1.23
C GLN A 23 -7.16 -0.78 2.48
N GLU A 24 -7.80 -1.70 3.21
CA GLU A 24 -8.51 -1.36 4.44
C GLU A 24 -7.58 -0.78 5.52
N ILE A 25 -6.36 -1.31 5.66
CA ILE A 25 -5.37 -0.78 6.61
C ILE A 25 -4.93 0.64 6.22
N LEU A 26 -4.74 0.88 4.93
CA LEU A 26 -4.41 2.21 4.41
C LEU A 26 -5.56 3.19 4.67
N GLU A 27 -6.80 2.81 4.32
CA GLU A 27 -7.99 3.64 4.55
C GLU A 27 -8.18 3.98 6.04
N ARG A 28 -7.98 3.02 6.95
CA ARG A 28 -8.01 3.24 8.41
C ARG A 28 -6.96 4.24 8.89
N LYS A 29 -5.84 4.36 8.18
CA LYS A 29 -4.78 5.32 8.45
C LYS A 29 -4.95 6.64 7.68
N GLY A 30 -6.05 6.78 6.92
CA GLY A 30 -6.28 7.95 6.04
C GLY A 30 -5.33 8.00 4.84
N LEU A 31 -4.75 6.86 4.46
CA LEU A 31 -3.80 6.69 3.36
C LEU A 31 -4.48 5.97 2.19
N TYR A 32 -3.91 6.12 0.99
CA TYR A 32 -4.43 5.49 -0.23
C TYR A 32 -3.28 5.04 -1.13
N PHE A 33 -3.50 3.99 -1.92
CA PHE A 33 -2.56 3.60 -2.96
C PHE A 33 -2.37 4.74 -3.97
N GLY A 34 -1.14 4.94 -4.45
CA GLY A 34 -0.79 6.08 -5.30
C GLY A 34 -0.57 7.40 -4.55
N MET A 35 -0.70 7.43 -3.22
CA MET A 35 -0.32 8.59 -2.40
C MET A 35 1.19 8.77 -2.36
N ASP A 36 1.65 10.03 -2.40
CA ASP A 36 3.05 10.37 -2.16
C ASP A 36 3.39 10.19 -0.67
N VAL A 37 3.89 9.00 -0.34
CA VAL A 37 4.30 8.62 1.01
C VAL A 37 5.73 9.06 1.36
N ASP A 38 6.46 9.70 0.44
CA ASP A 38 7.83 10.19 0.70
C ASP A 38 7.81 11.22 1.84
N LYS A 39 6.76 12.04 1.90
CA LYS A 39 6.50 13.00 2.98
C LYS A 39 6.28 12.38 4.36
N TYR A 40 5.74 11.17 4.42
CA TYR A 40 5.46 10.45 5.67
C TYR A 40 6.62 9.51 6.08
N LEU A 41 7.42 9.07 5.12
CA LEU A 41 8.62 8.25 5.35
C LEU A 41 9.86 9.09 5.72
N LYS A 42 9.91 10.36 5.31
CA LYS A 42 11.02 11.29 5.61
C LYS A 42 10.67 12.34 6.67
N GLY A 43 9.52 12.23 7.34
CA GLY A 43 9.02 13.25 8.26
C GLY A 43 8.66 12.67 9.62
N ASP A 44 9.67 12.25 10.38
CA ASP A 44 9.66 12.27 11.85
C ASP A 44 11.13 12.42 12.30
N ASP A 45 11.58 13.67 12.33
CA ASP A 45 12.69 14.19 13.15
C ASP A 45 12.07 15.27 14.05
#